data_AF-A0A963JF59-F1
#
_entry.id   AF-A0A963JF59-F1
#
_cell.length_a   1.000
_cell.length_b   1.000
_cell.length_c   1.000
_cell.angle_alpha   90.00
_cell.angle_beta   90.00
_cell.angle_gamma   90.00
#
_symmetry.space_group_name_H-M   'P 1'
#
loop_
_entity.id
_entity.type
_entity.pdbx_description
1 polymer ?
#
loop_
_entity_poly.entity_id
_entity_poly.type
_entity_poly.pdbx_seq_one_letter_code
_entity_poly.pdbx_strand_id
1 'polypeptide(L)'
;VEGLKEAGIVASARGKVRLLKPDELPADWDPATDPRQSAWETVHHLVRALESGGEAAAARLVARLGVRAEPARELAYRLYQLCERKKRAAEALSYNALVQSWPEVVRLAGEPADAAPGASAATEELFR
;
A
#
# COMPACT_ATOMS: atom_id res chain seq x y z
N VAL A 1 -17.58 -8.97 -10.17
CA VAL A 1 -16.54 -8.97 -11.24
C VAL A 1 -16.69 -7.80 -12.21
N GLU A 2 -17.83 -7.10 -12.26
CA GLU A 2 -18.06 -5.85 -13.01
C GLU A 2 -17.18 -4.67 -12.51
N GLY A 3 -17.10 -4.46 -11.19
CA GLY A 3 -16.43 -3.29 -10.61
C GLY A 3 -14.92 -3.18 -10.87
N LEU A 4 -14.28 -4.28 -11.26
CA LEU A 4 -12.84 -4.33 -11.62
C LEU A 4 -12.58 -3.85 -13.06
N LYS A 5 -13.61 -3.82 -13.92
CA LYS A 5 -13.49 -3.42 -15.34
C LYS A 5 -13.64 -1.91 -15.54
N GLU A 6 -14.49 -1.27 -14.73
CA GLU A 6 -14.80 0.17 -14.89
C GLU A 6 -13.82 1.10 -14.18
N ALA A 7 -13.03 0.59 -13.22
CA ALA A 7 -12.04 1.38 -12.48
C ALA A 7 -10.77 1.73 -13.29
N GLY A 8 -10.66 1.32 -14.56
CA GLY A 8 -9.48 1.61 -15.40
C GLY A 8 -8.18 0.92 -14.95
N ILE A 9 -8.19 0.19 -13.83
CA ILE A 9 -7.00 -0.39 -13.19
C ILE A 9 -6.75 -1.85 -13.63
N VAL A 10 -7.54 -2.36 -14.58
CA VAL A 10 -7.36 -3.69 -15.17
C VAL A 10 -7.51 -3.63 -16.69
N ALA A 11 -6.41 -3.82 -17.44
CA ALA A 11 -6.49 -4.19 -18.85
C ALA A 11 -7.03 -5.63 -18.97
N SER A 12 -8.35 -5.79 -18.93
CA SER A 12 -9.02 -7.09 -19.09
C SER A 12 -9.10 -7.52 -20.56
N ALA A 13 -7.96 -7.68 -21.22
CA ALA A 13 -7.90 -8.44 -22.46
C ALA A 13 -7.77 -9.93 -22.11
N ARG A 14 -8.86 -10.71 -22.26
CA ARG A 14 -8.87 -12.19 -22.21
C ARG A 14 -8.28 -12.82 -20.93
N GLY A 15 -8.82 -12.53 -19.75
CA GLY A 15 -8.58 -13.35 -18.55
C GLY A 15 -7.14 -13.33 -17.98
N LYS A 16 -6.30 -12.37 -18.39
CA LYS A 16 -4.96 -12.16 -17.84
C LYS A 16 -4.94 -10.90 -16.98
N VAL A 17 -4.91 -11.09 -15.66
CA VAL A 17 -4.70 -10.01 -14.69
C VAL A 17 -3.20 -9.78 -14.56
N ARG A 18 -2.67 -8.68 -15.11
CA ARG A 18 -1.28 -8.25 -14.88
C ARG A 18 -1.25 -7.08 -13.91
N LEU A 19 -0.18 -7.00 -13.11
CA LEU A 19 0.09 -5.79 -12.33
C LEU A 19 0.21 -4.63 -13.33
N LEU A 20 -0.56 -3.56 -13.11
CA LEU A 20 -0.26 -2.30 -13.77
C LEU A 20 1.08 -1.81 -13.23
N LYS A 21 1.95 -1.33 -14.13
CA LYS A 21 3.21 -0.72 -13.73
C LYS A 21 2.90 0.49 -12.83
N PRO A 22 3.79 0.86 -11.90
CA PRO A 22 3.66 2.07 -11.10
C PRO A 22 3.25 3.32 -11.91
N ASP A 23 3.74 3.44 -13.14
CA ASP A 23 3.44 4.55 -14.06
C ASP A 23 2.04 4.50 -14.68
N GLU A 24 1.39 3.34 -14.65
CA GLU A 24 0.02 3.11 -15.14
C GLU A 24 -1.03 3.45 -14.06
N LEU A 25 -0.63 3.79 -12.83
CA LEU A 25 -1.51 4.19 -11.73
C LEU A 25 -1.54 5.73 -11.57
N PRO A 26 -2.71 6.35 -11.26
CA PRO A 26 -2.78 7.77 -10.94
C PRO A 26 -1.86 8.10 -9.76
N ALA A 27 -0.95 9.05 -9.95
CA ALA A 27 -0.01 9.47 -8.91
C ALA A 27 -0.70 10.32 -7.83
N ASP A 28 -1.80 10.97 -8.20
CA ASP A 28 -2.65 11.86 -7.41
C ASP A 28 -3.83 11.14 -6.76
N TRP A 29 -3.78 9.80 -6.67
CA TRP A 29 -4.87 9.03 -6.09
C TRP A 29 -5.16 9.44 -4.65
N ASP A 30 -6.39 9.90 -4.42
CA ASP A 30 -6.91 10.24 -3.11
C ASP A 30 -7.97 9.21 -2.65
N PRO A 31 -7.67 8.38 -1.64
CA PRO A 31 -8.63 7.44 -1.07
C PRO A 31 -9.87 8.11 -0.43
N ALA A 32 -9.84 9.42 -0.19
CA ALA A 32 -10.97 10.17 0.36
C ALA A 32 -11.97 10.63 -0.72
N THR A 33 -11.56 10.75 -1.98
CA THR A 33 -12.40 11.30 -3.05
C THR A 33 -12.90 10.24 -4.04
N ASP A 34 -12.48 8.99 -3.88
CA ASP A 34 -12.85 7.89 -4.76
C ASP A 34 -14.01 7.05 -4.17
N PRO A 35 -15.27 7.24 -4.62
CA PRO A 35 -16.43 6.51 -4.12
C PRO A 35 -16.47 5.05 -4.60
N ARG A 36 -15.59 4.64 -5.52
CA ARG A 36 -15.51 3.28 -6.06
C ARG A 36 -14.33 2.49 -5.53
N GLN A 37 -13.58 3.07 -4.58
CA GLN A 37 -12.41 2.49 -3.96
C GLN A 37 -12.64 1.04 -3.54
N SER A 38 -11.92 0.14 -4.20
CA SER A 38 -11.92 -1.29 -3.92
C SER A 38 -10.63 -1.67 -3.19
N ALA A 39 -10.70 -2.76 -2.41
CA ALA A 39 -9.51 -3.33 -1.79
C ALA A 39 -8.41 -3.67 -2.82
N TRP A 40 -8.80 -3.94 -4.08
CA TRP A 40 -7.87 -4.19 -5.19
C TRP A 40 -6.99 -2.98 -5.49
N GLU A 41 -7.59 -1.82 -5.65
CA GLU A 41 -6.89 -0.57 -5.96
C GLU A 41 -5.99 -0.17 -4.78
N THR A 42 -6.53 -0.27 -3.56
CA THR A 42 -5.78 0.00 -2.34
C THR A 42 -4.51 -0.86 -2.24
N VAL A 43 -4.58 -2.17 -2.54
CA VAL A 43 -3.38 -3.04 -2.58
C VAL A 43 -2.33 -2.50 -3.53
N HIS A 44 -2.73 -2.13 -4.75
CA HIS A 44 -1.80 -1.69 -5.77
C HIS A 44 -1.17 -0.33 -5.46
N HIS A 45 -1.94 0.60 -4.91
CA HIS A 45 -1.39 1.88 -4.43
C HIS A 45 -0.43 1.68 -3.25
N LEU A 46 -0.71 0.74 -2.35
CA LEU A 46 0.18 0.41 -1.25
C LEU A 46 1.48 -0.26 -1.72
N VAL A 47 1.40 -1.21 -2.66
CA VAL A 47 2.58 -1.81 -3.31
C VAL A 47 3.43 -0.73 -3.98
N ARG A 48 2.82 0.16 -4.77
CA ARG A 48 3.54 1.26 -5.42
C ARG A 48 4.20 2.19 -4.41
N ALA A 49 3.49 2.57 -3.35
CA ALA A 49 4.02 3.44 -2.31
C ALA A 49 5.23 2.79 -1.62
N LEU A 50 5.14 1.49 -1.32
CA LEU A 50 6.24 0.71 -0.74
C LEU A 50 7.44 0.61 -1.68
N GLU A 51 7.24 0.29 -2.96
CA GLU A 51 8.32 0.15 -3.94
C GLU A 51 9.04 1.46 -4.26
N SER A 52 8.32 2.59 -4.26
CA SER A 52 8.87 3.90 -4.62
C SER A 52 9.39 4.72 -3.44
N GLY A 53 8.82 4.54 -2.24
CA GLY A 53 9.11 5.37 -1.08
C GLY A 53 9.22 4.61 0.24
N GLY A 54 9.30 3.28 0.18
CA GLY A 54 9.47 2.42 1.35
C GLY A 54 8.28 2.43 2.31
N GLU A 55 8.51 1.89 3.51
CA GLU A 55 7.49 1.69 4.54
C GLU A 55 6.89 3.00 5.01
N ALA A 56 7.68 4.08 5.06
CA ALA A 56 7.21 5.42 5.40
C ALA A 56 6.17 5.96 4.39
N ALA A 57 6.36 5.74 3.09
CA ALA A 57 5.39 6.16 2.08
C ALA A 57 4.10 5.34 2.14
N ALA A 58 4.22 4.02 2.33
CA ALA A 58 3.07 3.15 2.53
C ALA A 58 2.31 3.51 3.83
N ALA A 59 3.03 3.84 4.91
CA ALA A 59 2.45 4.24 6.20
C ALA A 59 1.61 5.52 6.10
N ARG A 60 2.11 6.54 5.38
CA ARG A 60 1.32 7.76 5.10
C ARG A 60 0.00 7.44 4.39
N LEU A 61 0.03 6.47 3.47
CA LEU A 61 -1.17 6.04 2.77
C LEU A 61 -2.12 5.24 3.68
N VAL A 62 -1.59 4.33 4.51
CA VAL A 62 -2.36 3.59 5.51
C VAL A 62 -3.00 4.53 6.54
N ALA A 63 -2.29 5.55 7.00
CA ALA A 63 -2.83 6.56 7.92
C ALA A 63 -4.06 7.29 7.32
N ARG A 64 -4.03 7.60 6.01
CA ARG A 64 -5.18 8.20 5.30
C ARG A 64 -6.33 7.23 5.08
N LEU A 65 -6.02 5.94 4.88
CA LEU A 65 -7.02 4.89 4.66
C LEU A 65 -7.73 4.48 5.96
N GLY A 66 -7.02 4.50 7.09
CA GLY A 66 -7.50 4.03 8.38
C GLY A 66 -7.97 2.58 8.30
N VAL A 67 -9.15 2.29 8.87
CA VAL A 67 -9.77 0.94 8.87
C VAL A 67 -9.97 0.35 7.46
N ARG A 68 -9.97 1.18 6.41
CA ARG A 68 -10.10 0.71 5.02
C ARG A 68 -8.83 0.07 4.46
N ALA A 69 -7.72 0.12 5.20
CA ALA A 69 -6.45 -0.51 4.80
C ALA A 69 -6.43 -2.04 5.04
N GLU A 70 -7.12 -2.55 6.06
CA GLU A 70 -7.08 -3.98 6.42
C GLU A 70 -7.54 -4.93 5.30
N PRO A 71 -8.64 -4.66 4.56
CA PRO A 71 -9.04 -5.48 3.41
C PRO A 71 -7.94 -5.59 2.34
N ALA A 72 -7.06 -4.58 2.22
CA ALA A 72 -5.96 -4.62 1.28
C ALA A 72 -4.89 -5.63 1.71
N ARG A 73 -4.52 -5.69 2.99
CA ARG A 73 -3.58 -6.69 3.50
C ARG A 73 -4.05 -8.12 3.24
N GLU A 74 -5.32 -8.40 3.56
CA GLU A 74 -5.88 -9.73 3.34
C GLU A 74 -5.85 -10.12 1.86
N LEU A 75 -6.14 -9.16 0.98
CA LEU A 75 -6.12 -9.36 -0.46
C LEU A 75 -4.69 -9.56 -0.99
N ALA A 76 -3.71 -8.81 -0.49
CA ALA A 76 -2.30 -8.99 -0.83
C ALA A 76 -1.82 -10.40 -0.48
N TYR A 77 -2.19 -10.93 0.69
CA TYR A 77 -1.86 -12.31 1.08
C TYR A 77 -2.49 -13.36 0.14
N ARG A 78 -3.76 -13.18 -0.25
CA ARG A 78 -4.43 -14.07 -1.22
C ARG A 78 -3.77 -14.00 -2.61
N LEU A 79 -3.32 -12.81 -3.00
CA LEU A 79 -2.66 -12.61 -4.29
C LEU A 79 -1.27 -13.21 -4.35
N TYR A 80 -0.51 -13.10 -3.27
CA TYR A 80 0.77 -13.79 -3.14
C TYR A 80 0.60 -15.29 -3.40
N GLN A 81 -0.32 -15.95 -2.69
CA GLN A 81 -0.60 -17.38 -2.88
C GLN A 81 -1.06 -17.72 -4.30
N LEU A 82 -1.84 -16.84 -4.94
CA LEU A 82 -2.27 -17.04 -6.31
C LEU A 82 -1.09 -16.95 -7.30
N CYS A 83 -0.17 -16.00 -7.08
CA CYS A 83 1.02 -15.81 -7.91
C CYS A 83 1.99 -16.98 -7.77
N GLU A 84 2.18 -17.50 -6.56
CA GLU A 84 2.99 -18.69 -6.29
C GLU A 84 2.49 -19.91 -7.09
N ARG A 85 1.19 -20.21 -6.99
CA ARG A 85 0.58 -21.32 -7.76
C ARG A 85 0.70 -21.13 -9.28
N LYS A 86 0.70 -19.89 -9.75
CA LYS A 86 0.81 -19.54 -11.17
C LYS A 86 2.24 -19.30 -11.64
N LYS A 87 3.25 -19.53 -10.80
CA LYS A 87 4.68 -19.30 -11.08
C LYS A 87 4.99 -17.88 -11.57
N ARG A 88 4.32 -16.88 -10.98
CA ARG A 88 4.48 -15.45 -11.28
C ARG A 88 5.33 -14.77 -10.20
N ALA A 89 6.63 -15.03 -10.26
CA ALA A 89 7.56 -14.68 -9.18
C ALA A 89 7.68 -13.16 -8.94
N ALA A 90 7.68 -12.36 -10.00
CA ALA A 90 7.82 -10.91 -9.88
C ALA A 90 6.65 -10.28 -9.11
N GLU A 91 5.41 -10.64 -9.46
CA GLU A 91 4.22 -10.15 -8.76
C GLU A 91 4.10 -10.74 -7.35
N ALA A 92 4.47 -12.00 -7.16
CA ALA A 92 4.49 -12.63 -5.84
C ALA A 92 5.40 -11.85 -4.87
N LEU A 93 6.56 -11.40 -5.34
CA LEU A 93 7.52 -10.65 -4.54
C LEU A 93 6.92 -9.33 -4.02
N SER A 94 6.26 -8.56 -4.88
CA SER A 94 5.63 -7.28 -4.49
C SER A 94 4.53 -7.46 -3.44
N TYR A 95 3.65 -8.45 -3.60
CA TYR A 95 2.60 -8.70 -2.59
C TYR A 95 3.17 -9.25 -1.29
N ASN A 96 4.18 -10.12 -1.37
CA ASN A 96 4.84 -10.65 -0.20
C ASN A 96 5.56 -9.53 0.58
N ALA A 97 6.26 -8.63 -0.11
CA ALA A 97 6.90 -7.47 0.51
C ALA A 97 5.88 -6.61 1.28
N LEU A 98 4.73 -6.31 0.69
CA LEU A 98 3.67 -5.55 1.37
C LEU A 98 3.15 -6.26 2.64
N VAL A 99 2.93 -7.58 2.57
CA VAL A 99 2.46 -8.34 3.74
C VAL A 99 3.53 -8.40 4.84
N GLN A 100 4.80 -8.55 4.47
CA GLN A 100 5.92 -8.59 5.42
C GLN A 100 6.16 -7.24 6.11
N SER A 101 6.09 -6.15 5.35
CA SER A 101 6.23 -4.79 5.88
C SER A 101 5.00 -4.29 6.65
N TRP A 102 3.87 -4.99 6.62
CA TRP A 102 2.61 -4.51 7.22
C TRP A 102 2.71 -4.10 8.70
N PRO A 103 3.34 -4.88 9.61
CA PRO A 103 3.42 -4.50 11.01
C PRO A 103 4.13 -3.17 11.21
N GLU A 104 5.21 -2.93 10.45
CA GLU A 104 5.98 -1.69 10.52
C GLU A 104 5.23 -0.53 9.87
N VAL A 105 4.59 -0.77 8.73
CA VAL A 105 3.73 0.22 8.07
C VAL A 105 2.59 0.70 8.99
N VAL A 106 1.93 -0.21 9.72
CA VAL A 106 0.87 0.17 10.67
C VAL A 106 1.45 0.90 11.89
N ARG A 107 2.61 0.47 12.40
CA ARG A 107 3.32 1.14 13.49
C ARG A 107 3.61 2.61 13.12
N LEU A 108 4.22 2.83 11.96
CA LEU A 108 4.54 4.15 11.41
C LEU A 108 3.28 4.96 11.08
N ALA A 109 2.19 4.32 10.66
CA ALA A 109 0.93 5.02 10.37
C ALA A 109 0.23 5.54 11.64
N GLY A 110 0.48 4.91 12.78
CA GLY A 110 0.00 5.34 14.09
C GLY A 110 0.87 6.42 14.75
N GLU A 111 2.07 6.66 14.23
CA GLU A 111 2.92 7.75 14.69
C GLU A 111 2.48 9.08 14.07
N PRO A 112 2.33 10.16 14.87
CA PRO A 112 2.15 11.48 14.30
C PRO A 112 3.36 11.80 13.41
N ALA A 113 3.12 12.33 12.22
CA ALA A 113 4.13 12.61 11.19
C ALA A 113 5.27 13.58 11.63
N ASP A 114 5.25 14.03 12.89
CA ASP A 114 6.18 14.96 13.52
C ASP A 114 7.18 14.27 14.48
N ALA A 115 7.10 12.94 14.64
CA ALA A 115 8.10 12.18 15.40
C ALA A 115 9.37 11.96 14.57
N ALA A 116 10.05 13.03 14.19
CA ALA A 116 11.44 12.94 13.75
C ALA A 116 12.30 12.40 14.91
N PRO A 117 13.22 11.45 14.67
CA PRO A 117 14.17 11.01 15.69
C PRO A 117 15.21 12.12 15.91
N GLY A 118 14.86 13.10 16.75
CA GLY A 118 15.72 14.26 17.01
C GLY A 118 15.34 15.13 18.21
N ALA A 119 14.14 14.99 18.79
CA ALA A 119 13.68 15.86 19.88
C ALA A 119 13.88 15.28 21.31
N SER A 120 14.88 14.41 21.52
CA SER A 120 15.21 13.88 22.86
C SER A 120 16.46 14.52 23.50
N ALA A 121 16.97 15.64 22.97
CA ALA A 121 18.20 16.26 23.47
C ALA A 121 18.07 17.70 23.99
N ALA A 122 16.87 18.29 24.01
CA ALA A 122 16.71 19.72 24.36
C ALA A 122 16.14 20.01 25.76
N THR A 123 15.76 18.99 26.54
CA THR A 123 15.21 19.19 27.89
C THR A 123 16.25 19.18 29.02
N GLU A 124 17.54 18.99 28.72
CA GLU A 124 18.59 18.86 29.74
C GLU A 124 19.49 20.11 29.91
N GLU A 125 19.28 21.18 29.13
CA GLU A 125 20.02 22.45 29.29
C GLU A 125 19.27 23.55 30.05
N LEU A 126 18.04 23.29 30.53
CA LEU A 126 17.28 24.25 31.34
C LEU A 126 17.44 24.07 32.86
N PHE A 127 18.28 23.12 33.30
CA PHE A 127 18.55 22.83 34.72
C PHE A 127 20.05 22.86 35.07
N ARG A 128 20.80 23.81 34.48
CA ARG A 128 22.16 24.14 34.90
C ARG A 128 22.33 25.64 35.04
#